data_AF-A0A3L7VWF5-F1
#
_entry.id   AF-A0A3L7VWF5-F1
#
_cell.length_a   1.000
_cell.length_b   1.000
_cell.length_c   1.000
_cell.angle_alpha   90.00
_cell.angle_beta   90.00
_cell.angle_gamma   90.00
#
_symmetry.space_group_name_H-M   'P 1'
#
loop_
_entity.id
_entity.type
_entity.pdbx_description
1 polymer ?
#
loop_
_entity_poly.entity_id
_entity_poly.type
_entity_poly.pdbx_seq_one_letter_code
_entity_poly.pdbx_strand_id
1 'polypeptide(L)'
;MRYVGLTTLYAFWALAICSRATWQYATRIGDHLPTHLSAIAGLLYLLIAYWAWRGWAKALLWGLIIELGGVIVIGTYEIFYQFSYATAWSHYGAGYLYMPLILPIIGLVIVQRQQTQ
;
A
#
# COMPACT_ATOMS: atom_id res chain seq x y z
N MET A 1 -17.71 13.10 -6.71
CA MET A 1 -16.62 12.64 -5.81
C MET A 1 -15.32 12.63 -6.60
N ARG A 2 -14.30 13.42 -6.22
CA ARG A 2 -13.11 13.72 -7.06
C ARG A 2 -12.14 12.55 -7.28
N TYR A 3 -12.18 11.51 -6.45
CA TYR A 3 -11.21 10.41 -6.47
C TYR A 3 -11.83 9.00 -6.39
N VAL A 4 -13.05 8.81 -6.92
CA VAL A 4 -13.80 7.52 -6.78
C VAL A 4 -12.98 6.32 -7.22
N GLY A 5 -12.30 6.40 -8.37
CA GLY A 5 -11.49 5.29 -8.87
C GLY A 5 -10.36 4.88 -7.91
N LEU A 6 -9.67 5.85 -7.32
CA LEU A 6 -8.62 5.58 -6.32
C LEU A 6 -9.24 4.97 -5.07
N THR A 7 -10.35 5.52 -4.56
CA THR A 7 -11.05 4.96 -3.40
C THR A 7 -11.38 3.49 -3.58
N THR A 8 -12.00 3.11 -4.70
CA THR A 8 -12.43 1.73 -4.94
C THR A 8 -11.24 0.78 -5.04
N LEU A 9 -10.20 1.16 -5.79
CA LEU A 9 -9.00 0.33 -5.96
C LEU A 9 -8.26 0.13 -4.63
N TYR A 10 -8.05 1.21 -3.87
CA TYR A 10 -7.37 1.14 -2.57
C TYR A 10 -8.20 0.37 -1.54
N ALA A 11 -9.52 0.52 -1.52
CA ALA A 11 -10.39 -0.25 -0.61
C ALA A 11 -10.31 -1.75 -0.91
N PHE A 12 -10.33 -2.15 -2.19
CA PHE A 12 -10.19 -3.55 -2.57
C PHE A 12 -8.81 -4.11 -2.19
N TRP A 13 -7.74 -3.38 -2.49
CA TRP A 13 -6.39 -3.81 -2.12
C TRP A 13 -6.18 -3.89 -0.61
N ALA A 14 -6.72 -2.93 0.13
CA ALA A 14 -6.69 -2.94 1.58
C ALA A 14 -7.30 -4.22 2.16
N LEU A 15 -8.47 -4.64 1.66
CA LEU A 15 -9.09 -5.90 2.08
C LEU A 15 -8.17 -7.09 1.80
N ALA A 16 -7.61 -7.19 0.60
CA ALA A 16 -6.71 -8.28 0.23
C ALA A 16 -5.46 -8.36 1.14
N ILE A 17 -4.82 -7.21 1.43
CA ILE A 17 -3.64 -7.15 2.29
C ILE A 17 -4.01 -7.45 3.75
N CYS A 18 -5.10 -6.90 4.27
CA CYS A 18 -5.57 -7.16 5.62
C CYS A 18 -5.91 -8.64 5.81
N SER A 19 -6.61 -9.28 4.86
CA SER A 19 -6.90 -10.72 4.92
C SER A 19 -5.62 -11.56 4.95
N ARG A 20 -4.60 -11.19 4.15
CA ARG A 20 -3.29 -11.84 4.21
C ARG A 20 -2.62 -11.66 5.56
N ALA A 21 -2.58 -10.44 6.10
CA ALA A 21 -1.94 -10.16 7.39
C ALA A 21 -2.63 -10.96 8.51
N THR A 22 -3.96 -11.02 8.51
CA THR A 22 -4.73 -11.85 9.46
C THR A 22 -4.39 -13.33 9.32
N TRP A 23 -4.31 -13.84 8.09
CA TRP A 23 -3.90 -15.23 7.83
C TRP A 23 -2.46 -15.51 8.33
N GLN A 24 -1.55 -14.57 8.12
CA GLN A 24 -0.16 -14.69 8.58
C GLN A 24 -0.08 -14.73 10.11
N TYR A 25 -0.80 -13.87 10.82
CA TYR A 25 -0.90 -13.94 12.29
C TYR A 25 -1.50 -15.26 12.77
N ALA A 26 -2.50 -15.80 12.06
CA ALA A 26 -3.18 -17.03 12.46
C ALA A 26 -2.34 -18.30 12.24
N THR A 27 -1.44 -18.30 11.27
CA THR A 27 -0.78 -19.54 10.79
C THR A 27 0.73 -19.57 10.96
N ARG A 28 1.38 -18.42 11.19
CA ARG A 28 2.83 -18.34 11.28
C ARG A 28 3.27 -18.14 12.72
N ILE A 29 4.09 -19.07 13.19
CA ILE A 29 4.76 -19.03 14.49
C ILE A 29 6.22 -18.67 14.22
N GLY A 30 6.75 -17.62 14.86
CA GLY A 30 8.14 -17.18 14.68
C GLY A 30 8.25 -15.70 14.39
N ASP A 31 9.08 -15.32 13.41
CA ASP A 31 9.31 -13.91 13.06
C ASP A 31 8.04 -13.26 12.47
N HIS A 32 7.48 -12.33 13.22
CA HIS A 32 6.28 -11.59 12.85
C HIS A 32 6.59 -10.29 12.11
N LEU A 33 7.86 -9.93 11.90
CA LEU A 33 8.24 -8.69 11.20
C LEU A 33 7.56 -8.56 9.82
N PRO A 34 7.56 -9.59 8.94
CA PRO A 34 6.89 -9.46 7.64
C PRO A 34 5.36 -9.37 7.75
N THR A 35 4.77 -9.95 8.80
CA THR A 35 3.34 -9.80 9.11
C THR A 35 3.01 -8.38 9.56
N HIS A 36 3.83 -7.79 10.45
CA HIS A 36 3.67 -6.40 10.89
C HIS A 36 3.74 -5.44 9.70
N LEU A 37 4.71 -5.62 8.80
CA LEU A 37 4.85 -4.83 7.57
C LEU A 37 3.61 -4.94 6.68
N SER A 38 3.05 -6.14 6.52
CA SER A 38 1.82 -6.35 5.75
C SER A 38 0.60 -5.71 6.42
N ALA A 39 0.50 -5.79 7.75
CA ALA A 39 -0.58 -5.15 8.51
C ALA A 39 -0.50 -3.61 8.41
N ILE A 40 0.69 -3.04 8.52
CA ILE A 40 0.94 -1.60 8.35
C ILE A 40 0.56 -1.16 6.94
N ALA A 41 0.94 -1.93 5.91
CA ALA A 41 0.54 -1.64 4.54
C ALA A 41 -0.99 -1.67 4.36
N GLY A 42 -1.67 -2.67 4.92
CA GLY A 42 -3.13 -2.76 4.89
C GLY A 42 -3.82 -1.56 5.53
N LEU A 43 -3.34 -1.12 6.71
CA LEU A 43 -3.83 0.08 7.38
C LEU A 43 -3.59 1.35 6.55
N LEU A 44 -2.41 1.48 5.95
CA LEU A 44 -2.10 2.60 5.07
C LEU A 44 -3.06 2.64 3.87
N TYR A 45 -3.37 1.50 3.25
CA TYR A 45 -4.29 1.44 2.11
C TYR A 45 -5.72 1.84 2.50
N LEU A 46 -6.18 1.45 3.69
CA LEU A 46 -7.47 1.92 4.23
C LEU A 46 -7.49 3.44 4.42
N LEU A 47 -6.41 4.01 4.98
CA LEU A 47 -6.28 5.46 5.15
C LEU A 47 -6.28 6.20 3.81
N ILE A 48 -5.55 5.69 2.81
CA ILE A 48 -5.54 6.24 1.45
C ILE A 48 -6.94 6.19 0.84
N ALA A 49 -7.64 5.05 0.92
CA ALA A 49 -9.01 4.91 0.43
C ALA A 49 -9.95 5.93 1.11
N TYR A 50 -9.84 6.08 2.43
CA TYR A 50 -10.64 7.02 3.22
C TYR A 50 -10.36 8.48 2.85
N TRP A 51 -9.09 8.87 2.72
CA TRP A 51 -8.72 10.24 2.34
C TRP A 51 -9.13 10.57 0.91
N ALA A 52 -9.02 9.61 -0.02
CA ALA A 52 -9.54 9.74 -1.37
C ALA A 52 -11.07 9.92 -1.37
N TRP A 53 -11.80 9.14 -0.58
CA TRP A 53 -13.25 9.26 -0.45
C TRP A 53 -13.67 10.62 0.10
N ARG A 54 -12.97 11.09 1.14
CA ARG A 54 -13.24 12.39 1.78
C ARG A 54 -12.76 13.59 0.95
N GLY A 55 -11.96 13.36 -0.09
CA GLY A 55 -11.40 14.40 -0.94
C GLY A 55 -10.24 15.18 -0.30
N TRP A 56 -9.60 14.62 0.73
CA TRP A 56 -8.52 15.28 1.47
C TRP A 56 -7.20 15.22 0.69
N ALA A 57 -7.05 16.08 -0.31
CA ALA A 57 -5.94 16.03 -1.26
C ALA A 57 -4.54 16.03 -0.63
N LYS A 58 -4.31 16.82 0.44
CA LYS A 58 -3.01 16.84 1.15
C LYS A 58 -2.70 15.53 1.85
N ALA A 59 -3.67 14.98 2.59
CA ALA A 59 -3.49 13.70 3.30
C ALA A 59 -3.32 12.55 2.30
N LEU A 60 -4.13 12.54 1.23
CA LEU A 60 -4.00 11.59 0.13
C LEU A 60 -2.60 11.64 -0.49
N LEU A 61 -2.08 12.83 -0.81
CA LEU A 61 -0.73 13.00 -1.35
C LEU A 61 0.34 12.40 -0.44
N TRP A 62 0.28 12.70 0.87
CA TRP A 62 1.22 12.12 1.83
C TRP A 62 1.11 10.60 1.92
N GLY A 63 -0.11 10.05 1.93
CA GLY A 63 -0.34 8.60 1.92
C GLY A 63 0.30 7.91 0.72
N LEU A 64 0.13 8.47 -0.48
CA LEU A 64 0.70 7.93 -1.71
C LEU A 64 2.24 8.00 -1.71
N ILE A 65 2.83 9.06 -1.18
CA ILE A 65 4.29 9.18 -1.03
C ILE A 65 4.82 8.14 -0.03
N ILE A 66 4.13 7.96 1.10
CA ILE A 66 4.53 6.98 2.13
C ILE A 66 4.45 5.57 1.56
N GLU A 67 3.39 5.23 0.83
CA GLU A 67 3.26 3.93 0.16
C GLU A 67 4.39 3.70 -0.85
N LEU A 68 4.64 4.68 -1.74
CA LEU A 68 5.68 4.58 -2.75
C LEU A 68 7.07 4.41 -2.10
N GLY A 69 7.34 5.20 -1.06
CA GLY A 69 8.57 5.09 -0.27
C GLY A 69 8.69 3.72 0.40
N GLY A 70 7.60 3.23 1.00
CA GLY A 70 7.55 1.90 1.61
C GLY A 70 7.86 0.78 0.63
N VAL A 71 7.26 0.81 -0.56
CA VAL A 71 7.47 -0.18 -1.62
C VAL A 71 8.91 -0.17 -2.12
N ILE A 72 9.49 1.01 -2.33
CA ILE A 72 10.89 1.14 -2.77
C ILE A 72 11.85 0.67 -1.67
N VAL A 73 11.62 1.09 -0.43
CA VAL A 73 12.49 0.74 0.70
C VAL A 73 12.45 -0.76 0.96
N ILE A 74 11.26 -1.37 1.10
CA ILE A 74 11.14 -2.81 1.38
C ILE A 74 11.60 -3.64 0.18
N GLY A 75 11.19 -3.29 -1.03
CA GLY A 75 11.60 -4.00 -2.24
C GLY A 75 13.11 -3.98 -2.46
N THR A 76 13.78 -2.86 -2.15
CA THR A 76 15.24 -2.74 -2.24
C THR A 76 15.94 -3.42 -1.06
N TYR A 77 15.38 -3.34 0.15
CA TYR A 77 15.92 -4.02 1.33
C TYR A 77 15.99 -5.53 1.11
N GLU A 78 14.98 -6.11 0.44
CA GLU A 78 14.97 -7.54 0.10
C GLU A 78 16.11 -7.99 -0.83
N ILE A 79 16.75 -7.08 -1.56
CA ILE A 79 17.94 -7.43 -2.37
C ILE A 79 19.10 -7.87 -1.45
N PHE A 80 19.19 -7.29 -0.25
CA PHE A 80 20.26 -7.57 0.71
C PHE A 80 19.84 -8.56 1.80
N TYR A 81 18.56 -8.54 2.19
CA TYR A 81 18.04 -9.40 3.26
C TYR A 81 16.69 -10.00 2.86
N GLN A 82 16.67 -11.31 2.67
CA GLN A 82 15.45 -12.04 2.33
C GLN A 82 14.62 -12.27 3.59
N PHE A 83 13.38 -11.77 3.60
CA PHE A 83 12.44 -12.06 4.67
C PHE A 83 12.04 -13.54 4.69
N SER A 84 11.67 -14.04 5.88
CA SER A 84 11.19 -15.41 6.09
C SER A 84 9.97 -15.77 5.22
N TYR A 85 9.17 -14.76 4.84
CA TYR A 85 8.10 -14.86 3.86
C TYR A 85 7.82 -13.45 3.31
N ALA A 86 7.22 -13.41 2.12
CA ALA A 86 6.91 -12.14 1.47
C ALA A 86 5.98 -11.27 2.33
N THR A 87 6.09 -9.96 2.14
CA THR A 87 5.22 -8.89 2.63
C THR A 87 4.30 -8.37 1.52
N ALA A 88 3.50 -7.35 1.82
CA ALA A 88 2.73 -6.60 0.83
C ALA A 88 3.62 -5.88 -0.20
N TRP A 89 4.84 -5.48 0.20
CA TRP A 89 5.76 -4.66 -0.59
C TRP A 89 6.97 -5.46 -1.13
N SER A 90 7.05 -6.75 -0.81
CA SER A 90 8.14 -7.61 -1.27
C SER A 90 8.26 -7.65 -2.78
N HIS A 91 9.50 -7.63 -3.27
CA HIS A 91 9.85 -7.51 -4.69
C HIS A 91 9.06 -6.40 -5.40
N TYR A 92 8.93 -5.23 -4.76
CA TYR A 92 8.17 -4.08 -5.27
C TYR A 92 6.67 -4.37 -5.49
N GLY A 93 6.12 -5.34 -4.75
CA GLY A 93 4.72 -5.75 -4.88
C GLY A 93 4.46 -6.76 -6.01
N ALA A 94 5.45 -7.53 -6.44
CA ALA A 94 5.31 -8.54 -7.50
C ALA A 94 4.16 -9.53 -7.24
N GLY A 95 3.93 -9.90 -5.97
CA GLY A 95 2.80 -10.76 -5.56
C GLY A 95 1.40 -10.15 -5.79
N TYR A 96 1.34 -8.88 -6.19
CA TYR A 96 0.13 -8.12 -6.47
C TYR A 96 0.19 -7.41 -7.82
N LEU A 97 0.87 -7.99 -8.80
CA LEU A 97 1.02 -7.41 -10.14
C LEU A 97 1.65 -6.00 -10.12
N TYR A 98 2.55 -5.75 -9.17
CA TYR A 98 3.20 -4.45 -8.96
C TYR A 98 2.22 -3.30 -8.65
N MET A 99 0.97 -3.60 -8.27
CA MET A 99 -0.01 -2.58 -7.92
C MET A 99 0.44 -1.64 -6.78
N PRO A 100 1.12 -2.11 -5.72
CA PRO A 100 1.70 -1.22 -4.71
C PRO A 100 2.68 -0.18 -5.27
N LEU A 101 3.33 -0.46 -6.41
CA LEU A 101 4.23 0.47 -7.07
C LEU A 101 3.47 1.40 -8.04
N ILE A 102 2.53 0.83 -8.80
CA ILE A 102 1.84 1.52 -9.89
C ILE A 102 0.78 2.50 -9.37
N LEU A 103 -0.05 2.07 -8.42
CA LEU A 103 -1.16 2.85 -7.88
C LEU A 103 -0.73 4.18 -7.25
N PRO A 104 0.30 4.26 -6.40
CA PRO A 104 0.70 5.54 -5.83
C PRO A 104 1.22 6.51 -6.88
N ILE A 105 1.92 6.04 -7.91
CA ILE A 105 2.38 6.89 -9.03
C ILE A 105 1.18 7.48 -9.77
N ILE A 106 0.21 6.65 -10.14
CA ILE A 106 -1.04 7.11 -10.79
C ILE A 106 -1.80 8.08 -9.89
N GLY A 107 -1.91 7.76 -8.59
CA GLY A 107 -2.57 8.60 -7.61
C GLY A 107 -1.93 9.99 -7.51
N LEU A 108 -0.60 10.08 -7.48
CA LEU A 108 0.13 11.34 -7.43
C LEU A 108 -0.14 12.19 -8.66
N VAL A 109 -0.13 11.59 -9.86
CA VAL A 109 -0.47 12.29 -11.11
C VAL A 109 -1.90 12.82 -11.08
N ILE A 110 -2.86 12.02 -10.61
CA ILE A 110 -4.26 12.44 -10.49
C ILE A 110 -4.41 13.61 -9.50
N VAL A 111 -3.79 13.51 -8.33
CA VAL A 111 -3.86 14.56 -7.30
C VAL A 111 -3.24 15.86 -7.80
N GLN A 112 -2.08 15.80 -8.46
CA GLN A 112 -1.41 16.96 -9.03
C GLN A 112 -2.28 17.64 -10.10
N ARG A 113 -2.82 16.87 -11.05
CA ARG A 113 -3.68 17.43 -12.13
C ARG A 113 -4.91 18.17 -11.60
N GLN A 114 -5.49 17.70 -10.50
CA GLN A 114 -6.66 18.33 -9.90
C GLN A 114 -6.33 19.53 -8.99
N GLN A 115 -5.06 19.80 -8.69
CA GLN A 115 -4.64 21.03 -8.00
C GLN A 115 -4.39 22.19 -8.96
N THR A 116 -4.14 21.89 -10.23
CA THR A 116 -3.88 22.89 -11.28
C THR A 116 -5.16 23.39 -11.97
N GLN A 117 -6.31 22.78 -11.68
CA GLN A 117 -7.64 23.20 -12.15
C GLN A 117 -8.46 23.80 -11.00
#